data_AF-A0A0Q7TIV5-F1
#
_entry.id   AF-A0A0Q7TIV5-F1
#
_cell.length_a   1.000
_cell.length_b   1.000
_cell.length_c   1.000
_cell.angle_alpha   90.00
_cell.angle_beta   90.00
_cell.angle_gamma   90.00
#
_symmetry.space_group_name_H-M   'P 1'
#
loop_
_entity.id
_entity.type
_entity.pdbx_description
1 polymer ?
#
loop_
_entity_poly.entity_id
_entity_poly.type
_entity_poly.pdbx_seq_one_letter_code
_entity_poly.pdbx_strand_id
1 'polypeptide(L)'
;MQRKAFRIEAMLAPRLSATPSHTPGADDERTTALSGLRRELAVVQNAIARNRKDLSALVGDGKDRQFARAAAELGAAVDDMRAATNQILSLAETADDNARALAASLKDDYKRGLAQEIQDQIVKVYEACNFQDITGQHIGKVIRMLAAMEHQLDSILARCNGAHAAAQPLAMATGVDDGLLNGPKLAGDDGHATQQDIDRIFG
;
A
#
# COMPACT_ATOMS: atom_id res chain seq x y z
N MET A 1 -68.73 87.22 -33.83
CA MET A 1 -69.95 86.44 -33.52
C MET A 1 -69.74 85.02 -33.99
N GLN A 2 -70.19 84.06 -33.17
CA GLN A 2 -70.35 82.62 -33.40
C GLN A 2 -69.11 81.69 -33.30
N ARG A 3 -68.99 81.13 -32.08
CA ARG A 3 -68.43 79.81 -31.76
C ARG A 3 -69.23 78.71 -32.47
N LYS A 4 -68.56 77.59 -32.80
CA LYS A 4 -69.00 76.22 -32.49
C LYS A 4 -67.85 75.23 -32.68
N ALA A 5 -67.49 74.56 -31.59
CA ALA A 5 -66.61 73.41 -31.56
C ALA A 5 -67.37 72.16 -32.02
N PHE A 6 -66.72 71.21 -32.70
CA PHE A 6 -67.00 69.77 -32.57
C PHE A 6 -65.78 68.96 -33.03
N ARG A 7 -65.43 67.99 -32.21
CA ARG A 7 -64.25 67.10 -32.24
C ARG A 7 -64.75 65.73 -32.72
N ILE A 8 -64.19 65.16 -33.79
CA ILE A 8 -64.43 63.76 -34.20
C ILE A 8 -63.11 63.11 -34.63
N GLU A 9 -62.63 62.26 -33.72
CA GLU A 9 -61.98 60.95 -33.94
C GLU A 9 -60.68 60.85 -34.76
N ALA A 10 -59.59 60.84 -33.99
CA ALA A 10 -58.57 59.79 -33.94
C ALA A 10 -58.24 59.03 -35.24
N MET A 11 -57.16 59.48 -35.89
CA MET A 11 -56.26 58.64 -36.67
C MET A 11 -55.69 57.53 -35.77
N LEU A 12 -56.08 56.25 -35.98
CA LEU A 12 -55.20 55.10 -35.71
C LEU A 12 -55.77 53.78 -36.28
N ALA A 13 -55.23 53.33 -37.41
CA ALA A 13 -54.99 51.92 -37.78
C ALA A 13 -54.19 51.91 -39.10
N PRO A 14 -53.34 50.91 -39.40
CA PRO A 14 -53.31 49.58 -38.80
C PRO A 14 -51.90 49.12 -38.36
N ARG A 15 -51.80 48.41 -37.24
CA ARG A 15 -50.69 47.45 -37.05
C ARG A 15 -51.26 46.12 -36.59
N LEU A 16 -51.14 45.16 -37.51
CA LEU A 16 -51.25 43.73 -37.27
C LEU A 16 -50.57 43.39 -35.95
N SER A 17 -51.33 42.83 -35.01
CA SER A 17 -50.79 42.16 -33.83
C SER A 17 -50.03 40.92 -34.31
N ALA A 18 -48.72 41.07 -34.49
CA ALA A 18 -47.80 39.94 -34.53
C ALA A 18 -47.87 39.23 -33.18
N THR A 19 -48.23 37.94 -33.21
CA THR A 19 -48.00 37.03 -32.10
C THR A 19 -46.48 36.94 -31.85
N PRO A 20 -46.01 36.93 -30.58
CA PRO A 20 -44.63 36.58 -30.32
C PRO A 20 -44.48 35.09 -30.63
N SER A 21 -43.78 34.77 -31.73
CA SER A 21 -43.31 33.42 -32.01
C SER A 21 -42.24 33.06 -30.98
N HIS A 22 -42.66 32.54 -29.83
CA HIS A 22 -41.78 31.80 -28.94
C HIS A 22 -41.41 30.51 -29.66
N THR A 23 -40.19 30.42 -30.19
CA THR A 23 -39.64 29.19 -30.77
C THR A 23 -39.50 28.16 -29.64
N PRO A 24 -40.34 27.11 -29.57
CA PRO A 24 -40.39 26.22 -28.40
C PRO A 24 -39.21 25.24 -28.31
N GLY A 25 -38.27 25.24 -29.26
CA GLY A 25 -37.27 24.17 -29.40
C GLY A 25 -35.94 24.41 -28.67
N ALA A 26 -35.43 25.64 -28.65
CA ALA A 26 -34.05 25.89 -28.19
C ALA A 26 -33.91 25.89 -26.66
N ASP A 27 -34.91 26.42 -25.95
CA ASP A 27 -34.91 26.42 -24.47
C ASP A 27 -35.25 25.02 -23.93
N ASP A 28 -36.09 24.24 -24.63
CA ASP A 28 -36.51 22.91 -24.20
C ASP A 28 -35.38 21.86 -24.40
N GLU A 29 -34.60 21.95 -25.47
CA GLU A 29 -33.38 21.14 -25.68
C GLU A 29 -32.29 21.44 -24.63
N ARG A 30 -32.04 22.72 -24.30
CA ARG A 30 -31.08 23.10 -23.25
C ARG A 30 -31.51 22.62 -21.87
N THR A 31 -32.79 22.72 -21.56
CA THR A 31 -33.34 22.28 -20.27
C THR A 31 -33.28 20.76 -20.15
N THR A 32 -33.54 20.05 -21.25
CA THR A 32 -33.40 18.59 -21.35
C THR A 32 -31.94 18.15 -21.19
N ALA A 33 -30.99 18.80 -21.85
CA ALA A 33 -29.55 18.51 -21.72
C ALA A 33 -29.03 18.76 -20.29
N LEU A 34 -29.43 19.86 -19.66
CA LEU A 34 -29.10 20.15 -18.25
C LEU A 34 -29.71 19.12 -17.29
N SER A 35 -30.92 18.62 -17.59
CA SER A 35 -31.55 17.55 -16.80
C SER A 35 -30.81 16.22 -16.95
N GLY A 36 -30.27 15.92 -18.13
CA GLY A 36 -29.43 14.74 -18.40
C GLY A 36 -28.14 14.80 -17.60
N LEU A 37 -27.41 15.91 -17.68
CA LEU A 37 -26.17 16.14 -16.92
C LEU A 37 -26.39 16.08 -15.41
N ARG A 38 -27.50 16.63 -14.89
CA ARG A 38 -27.86 16.50 -13.47
C ARG A 38 -28.10 15.05 -13.06
N ARG A 39 -28.69 14.25 -13.94
CA ARG A 39 -28.97 12.83 -13.69
C ARG A 39 -27.68 12.02 -13.68
N GLU A 40 -26.79 12.25 -14.63
CA GLU A 40 -25.45 11.64 -14.67
C GLU A 40 -24.62 12.03 -13.44
N LEU A 41 -24.65 13.30 -13.05
CA LEU A 41 -23.99 13.76 -11.84
C LEU A 41 -24.54 13.08 -10.58
N ALA A 42 -25.86 12.90 -10.49
CA ALA A 42 -26.49 12.17 -9.38
C ALA A 42 -26.07 10.69 -9.35
N VAL A 43 -25.91 10.05 -10.52
CA VAL A 43 -25.39 8.67 -10.61
C VAL A 43 -23.96 8.59 -10.07
N VAL A 44 -23.09 9.53 -10.47
CA VAL A 44 -21.70 9.60 -10.01
C VAL A 44 -21.62 9.89 -8.51
N GLN A 45 -22.42 10.83 -8.00
CA GLN A 45 -22.48 11.14 -6.56
C GLN A 45 -22.93 9.93 -5.74
N ASN A 46 -23.94 9.20 -6.20
CA ASN A 46 -24.41 8.00 -5.53
C ASN A 46 -23.37 6.87 -5.57
N ALA A 47 -22.61 6.74 -6.67
CA ALA A 47 -21.50 5.79 -6.76
C ALA A 47 -20.36 6.15 -5.77
N ILE A 48 -19.99 7.43 -5.69
CA ILE A 48 -18.98 7.91 -4.72
C ILE A 48 -19.44 7.67 -3.29
N ALA A 49 -20.72 7.94 -2.97
CA ALA A 49 -21.27 7.71 -1.64
C ALA A 49 -21.25 6.22 -1.23
N ARG A 50 -21.56 5.31 -2.16
CA ARG A 50 -21.44 3.86 -1.94
C ARG A 50 -19.99 3.45 -1.72
N ASN A 51 -19.08 3.85 -2.63
CA ASN A 51 -17.66 3.51 -2.52
C ASN A 51 -17.07 4.04 -1.20
N ARG A 52 -17.46 5.24 -0.77
CA ARG A 52 -17.04 5.80 0.52
C ARG A 52 -17.52 4.96 1.70
N LYS A 53 -18.78 4.53 1.68
CA LYS A 53 -19.33 3.64 2.71
C LYS A 53 -18.59 2.30 2.74
N ASP A 54 -18.32 1.71 1.58
CA ASP A 54 -17.63 0.43 1.46
C ASP A 54 -16.17 0.54 1.94
N LEU A 55 -15.46 1.61 1.55
CA LEU A 55 -14.10 1.90 2.04
C LEU A 55 -14.09 2.15 3.56
N SER A 56 -15.05 2.91 4.09
CA SER A 56 -15.15 3.14 5.54
C SER A 56 -15.48 1.85 6.31
N ALA A 57 -16.21 0.90 5.73
CA ALA A 57 -16.46 -0.41 6.32
C ALA A 57 -15.26 -1.36 6.23
N LEU A 58 -14.45 -1.22 5.17
CA LEU A 58 -13.21 -1.96 4.98
C LEU A 58 -12.16 -1.53 6.01
N VAL A 59 -11.94 -0.22 6.11
CA VAL A 59 -10.95 0.42 6.97
C VAL A 59 -11.41 0.42 8.42
N GLY A 60 -12.65 0.82 8.71
CA GLY A 60 -13.32 0.68 10.01
C GLY A 60 -12.64 1.40 11.18
N ASP A 61 -13.39 2.17 11.96
CA ASP A 61 -12.90 2.96 13.13
C ASP A 61 -12.25 2.12 14.27
N GLY A 62 -12.23 0.79 14.14
CA GLY A 62 -11.54 -0.14 15.03
C GLY A 62 -10.70 -1.22 14.34
N LYS A 63 -10.65 -1.25 13.00
CA LYS A 63 -9.90 -2.22 12.19
C LYS A 63 -8.49 -1.73 11.85
N ASP A 64 -8.27 -0.42 11.77
CA ASP A 64 -6.92 0.17 11.76
C ASP A 64 -6.11 -0.26 13.01
N ARG A 65 -6.79 -0.36 14.16
CA ARG A 65 -6.19 -0.93 15.37
C ARG A 65 -5.92 -2.43 15.27
N GLN A 66 -6.62 -3.18 14.41
CA GLN A 66 -6.37 -4.61 14.25
C GLN A 66 -5.23 -4.89 13.28
N PHE A 67 -5.14 -4.17 12.15
CA PHE A 67 -4.04 -4.34 11.19
C PHE A 67 -2.72 -3.84 11.77
N ALA A 68 -2.67 -2.62 12.30
CA ALA A 68 -1.47 -2.11 12.96
C ALA A 68 -1.04 -3.00 14.13
N ARG A 69 -1.99 -3.54 14.90
CA ARG A 69 -1.69 -4.50 15.98
C ARG A 69 -1.18 -5.83 15.45
N ALA A 70 -1.81 -6.40 14.42
CA ALA A 70 -1.36 -7.65 13.81
C ALA A 70 0.04 -7.50 13.19
N ALA A 71 0.33 -6.35 12.56
CA ALA A 71 1.65 -6.01 12.05
C ALA A 71 2.68 -5.89 13.18
N ALA A 72 2.32 -5.26 14.31
CA ALA A 72 3.18 -5.17 15.49
C ALA A 72 3.41 -6.53 16.15
N GLU A 73 2.36 -7.35 16.30
CA GLU A 73 2.46 -8.72 16.84
C GLU A 73 3.33 -9.61 15.93
N LEU A 74 3.20 -9.49 14.60
CA LEU A 74 4.04 -10.21 13.66
C LEU A 74 5.50 -9.72 13.70
N GLY A 75 5.72 -8.40 13.83
CA GLY A 75 7.05 -7.83 14.02
C GLY A 75 7.73 -8.35 15.28
N ALA A 76 7.01 -8.33 16.41
CA ALA A 76 7.49 -8.88 17.67
C ALA A 76 7.82 -10.38 17.56
N ALA A 77 6.97 -11.17 16.88
CA ALA A 77 7.23 -12.58 16.66
C ALA A 77 8.49 -12.84 15.82
N VAL A 78 8.77 -11.99 14.81
CA VAL A 78 10.02 -12.08 14.03
C VAL A 78 11.24 -11.72 14.88
N ASP A 79 11.13 -10.69 15.73
CA ASP A 79 12.22 -10.30 16.62
C ASP A 79 12.51 -11.38 17.67
N ASP A 80 11.48 -11.97 18.27
CA ASP A 80 11.60 -13.13 19.17
C ASP A 80 12.26 -14.32 18.48
N MET A 81 11.88 -14.57 17.22
CA MET A 81 12.48 -15.64 16.42
C MET A 81 13.97 -15.37 16.15
N ARG A 82 14.35 -14.11 15.87
CA ARG A 82 15.76 -13.72 15.71
C ARG A 82 16.54 -13.90 17.00
N ALA A 83 15.96 -13.50 18.14
CA ALA A 83 16.57 -13.68 19.45
C ALA A 83 16.78 -15.16 19.79
N ALA A 84 15.78 -16.02 19.55
CA ALA A 84 15.90 -17.47 19.72
C ALA A 84 17.00 -18.07 18.82
N THR A 85 17.17 -17.55 17.61
CA THR A 85 18.20 -18.01 16.67
C THR A 85 19.60 -17.64 17.13
N ASN A 86 19.80 -16.41 17.60
CA ASN A 86 21.07 -16.00 18.21
C ASN A 86 21.41 -16.87 19.43
N GLN A 87 20.41 -17.25 20.22
CA GLN A 87 20.60 -18.19 21.32
C GLN A 87 20.99 -19.59 20.83
N ILE A 88 20.36 -20.11 19.77
CA ILE A 88 20.74 -21.39 19.15
C ILE A 88 22.20 -21.34 18.65
N LEU A 89 22.59 -20.26 17.97
CA LEU A 89 23.96 -20.08 17.47
C LEU A 89 24.99 -20.06 18.61
N SER A 90 24.70 -19.36 19.71
CA SER A 90 25.58 -19.33 20.88
C SER A 90 25.68 -20.70 21.57
N LEU A 91 24.58 -21.45 21.64
CA LEU A 91 24.59 -22.84 22.14
C LEU A 91 25.40 -23.76 21.21
N ALA A 92 25.29 -23.57 19.90
CA ALA A 92 26.06 -24.30 18.91
C ALA A 92 27.57 -24.02 19.02
N GLU A 93 27.98 -22.77 19.23
CA GLU A 93 29.38 -22.39 19.50
C GLU A 93 29.91 -23.09 20.75
N THR A 94 29.15 -23.04 21.84
CA THR A 94 29.52 -23.72 23.09
C THR A 94 29.62 -25.24 22.88
N ALA A 95 28.74 -25.82 22.07
CA ALA A 95 28.78 -27.25 21.74
C ALA A 95 30.01 -27.59 20.88
N ASP A 96 30.42 -26.73 19.95
CA ASP A 96 31.61 -26.93 19.09
C ASP A 96 32.88 -26.92 19.94
N ASP A 97 33.02 -25.93 20.81
CA ASP A 97 34.15 -25.83 21.75
C ASP A 97 34.27 -27.08 22.64
N ASN A 98 33.13 -27.54 23.17
CA ASN A 98 33.08 -28.76 23.98
C ASN A 98 33.44 -30.01 23.16
N ALA A 99 32.94 -30.12 21.94
CA ALA A 99 33.25 -31.25 21.05
C ALA A 99 34.74 -31.25 20.66
N ARG A 100 35.34 -30.08 20.40
CA ARG A 100 36.78 -29.90 20.16
C ARG A 100 37.62 -30.32 21.35
N ALA A 101 37.28 -29.83 22.55
CA ALA A 101 37.96 -30.21 23.78
C ALA A 101 37.85 -31.72 24.05
N LEU A 102 36.66 -32.30 23.82
CA LEU A 102 36.43 -33.73 23.97
C LEU A 102 37.29 -34.54 22.99
N ALA A 103 37.30 -34.18 21.71
CA ALA A 103 38.12 -34.83 20.69
C ALA A 103 39.61 -34.80 21.05
N ALA A 104 40.12 -33.67 21.57
CA ALA A 104 41.51 -33.51 22.00
C ALA A 104 41.87 -34.36 23.23
N SER A 105 40.90 -34.61 24.13
CA SER A 105 41.11 -35.39 25.36
C SER A 105 41.05 -36.90 25.14
N LEU A 106 40.41 -37.36 24.07
CA LEU A 106 40.12 -38.77 23.82
C LEU A 106 41.29 -39.47 23.12
N LYS A 107 41.73 -40.60 23.68
CA LYS A 107 42.79 -41.45 23.09
C LYS A 107 42.27 -42.49 22.11
N ASP A 108 41.00 -42.87 22.24
CA ASP A 108 40.35 -43.87 21.39
C ASP A 108 39.88 -43.24 20.07
N ASP A 109 40.33 -43.83 18.95
CA ASP A 109 40.10 -43.31 17.60
C ASP A 109 38.62 -43.28 17.25
N TYR A 110 37.86 -44.30 17.66
CA TYR A 110 36.42 -44.38 17.41
C TYR A 110 35.67 -43.26 18.14
N LYS A 111 35.95 -43.05 19.43
CA LYS A 111 35.35 -41.94 20.21
C LYS A 111 35.75 -40.56 19.70
N ARG A 112 36.98 -40.39 19.20
CA ARG A 112 37.37 -39.14 18.52
C ARG A 112 36.57 -38.92 17.24
N GLY A 113 36.33 -39.97 16.46
CA GLY A 113 35.46 -39.93 15.29
C GLY A 113 34.04 -39.43 15.62
N LEU A 114 33.44 -39.94 16.70
CA LEU A 114 32.13 -39.45 17.17
C LEU A 114 32.15 -37.96 17.56
N ALA A 115 33.24 -37.48 18.19
CA ALA A 115 33.37 -36.06 18.53
C ALA A 115 33.51 -35.17 17.27
N GLN A 116 34.16 -35.66 16.21
CA GLN A 116 34.21 -34.99 14.91
C GLN A 116 32.84 -35.00 14.22
N GLU A 117 32.12 -36.11 14.25
CA GLU A 117 30.75 -36.16 13.71
C GLU A 117 29.83 -35.14 14.39
N ILE A 118 29.98 -34.92 15.71
CA ILE A 118 29.25 -33.86 16.42
C ILE A 118 29.58 -32.48 15.86
N GLN A 119 30.87 -32.17 15.61
CA GLN A 119 31.27 -30.90 14.99
C GLN A 119 30.65 -30.74 13.60
N ASP A 120 30.65 -31.80 12.78
CA ASP A 120 30.04 -31.77 11.44
C ASP A 120 28.52 -31.51 11.50
N GLN A 121 27.82 -32.02 12.52
CA GLN A 121 26.41 -31.70 12.72
C GLN A 121 26.21 -30.25 13.17
N ILE A 122 27.11 -29.70 13.99
CA ILE A 122 27.08 -28.30 14.42
C ILE A 122 27.28 -27.36 13.22
N VAL A 123 28.16 -27.71 12.27
CA VAL A 123 28.32 -26.95 11.01
C VAL A 123 26.99 -26.85 10.26
N LYS A 124 26.22 -27.94 10.18
CA LYS A 124 24.90 -27.92 9.54
C LYS A 124 23.90 -27.03 10.26
N VAL A 125 24.01 -26.87 11.59
CA VAL A 125 23.18 -25.92 12.34
C VAL A 125 23.50 -24.49 11.90
N TYR A 126 24.78 -24.13 11.76
CA TYR A 126 25.17 -22.81 11.24
C TYR A 126 24.60 -22.54 9.84
N GLU A 127 24.69 -23.51 8.94
CA GLU A 127 24.14 -23.40 7.58
C GLU A 127 22.62 -23.22 7.59
N ALA A 128 21.90 -23.98 8.43
CA ALA A 128 20.45 -23.89 8.55
C ALA A 128 19.99 -22.54 9.11
N CYS A 129 20.69 -22.02 10.13
CA CYS A 129 20.39 -20.71 10.72
C CYS A 129 20.71 -19.54 9.77
N ASN A 130 21.70 -19.67 8.88
CA ASN A 130 22.05 -18.61 7.93
C ASN A 130 20.90 -18.32 6.93
N PHE A 131 20.10 -19.34 6.57
CA PHE A 131 18.94 -19.15 5.69
C PHE A 131 17.77 -18.41 6.37
N GLN A 132 17.79 -18.31 7.71
CA GLN A 132 16.72 -17.69 8.46
C GLN A 132 16.77 -16.16 8.43
N ASP A 133 17.95 -15.55 8.36
CA ASP A 133 18.08 -14.08 8.34
C ASP A 133 17.35 -13.48 7.14
N ILE A 134 17.55 -14.12 5.99
CA ILE A 134 16.83 -13.91 4.74
C ILE A 134 15.28 -13.91 4.92
N THR A 135 14.75 -14.84 5.71
CA THR A 135 13.30 -14.99 5.91
C THR A 135 12.78 -13.87 6.81
N GLY A 136 13.54 -13.49 7.84
CA GLY A 136 13.23 -12.34 8.69
C GLY A 136 13.19 -11.01 7.92
N GLN A 137 14.12 -10.82 6.98
CA GLN A 137 14.14 -9.65 6.10
C GLN A 137 12.91 -9.60 5.17
N HIS A 138 12.53 -10.75 4.58
CA HIS A 138 11.35 -10.87 3.72
C HIS A 138 10.05 -10.56 4.47
N ILE A 139 9.86 -11.14 5.67
CA ILE A 139 8.68 -10.85 6.49
C ILE A 139 8.65 -9.37 6.87
N GLY A 140 9.79 -8.79 7.25
CA GLY A 140 9.89 -7.36 7.52
C GLY A 140 9.49 -6.48 6.33
N LYS A 141 9.86 -6.87 5.10
CA LYS A 141 9.45 -6.16 3.86
C LYS A 141 7.94 -6.23 3.66
N VAL A 142 7.33 -7.40 3.84
CA VAL A 142 5.88 -7.58 3.74
C VAL A 142 5.14 -6.74 4.78
N ILE A 143 5.61 -6.70 6.03
CA ILE A 143 5.02 -5.86 7.08
C ILE A 143 5.07 -4.38 6.70
N ARG A 144 6.22 -3.88 6.21
CA ARG A 144 6.35 -2.47 5.76
C ARG A 144 5.42 -2.15 4.59
N MET A 145 5.26 -3.07 3.64
CA MET A 145 4.35 -2.92 2.52
C MET A 145 2.88 -2.83 2.99
N LEU A 146 2.47 -3.71 3.92
CA LEU A 146 1.12 -3.68 4.49
C LEU A 146 0.85 -2.36 5.24
N ALA A 147 1.81 -1.85 6.00
CA ALA A 147 1.69 -0.55 6.67
C ALA A 147 1.56 0.63 5.68
N ALA A 148 2.29 0.59 4.56
CA ALA A 148 2.17 1.59 3.51
C ALA A 148 0.79 1.55 2.83
N MET A 149 0.23 0.36 2.63
CA MET A 149 -1.12 0.17 2.09
C MET A 149 -2.19 0.74 3.03
N GLU A 150 -2.07 0.51 4.34
CA GLU A 150 -2.96 1.08 5.36
C GLU A 150 -2.96 2.61 5.30
N HIS A 151 -1.78 3.23 5.32
CA HIS A 151 -1.66 4.69 5.22
C HIS A 151 -2.25 5.27 3.92
N GLN A 152 -2.11 4.54 2.81
CA GLN A 152 -2.71 4.94 1.53
C GLN A 152 -4.24 4.88 1.58
N LEU A 153 -4.82 3.86 2.22
CA LEU A 153 -6.27 3.74 2.41
C LEU A 153 -6.82 4.88 3.29
N ASP A 154 -6.14 5.22 4.38
CA ASP A 154 -6.50 6.35 5.25
C ASP A 154 -6.48 7.67 4.48
N SER A 155 -5.44 7.87 3.67
CA SER A 155 -5.30 9.07 2.82
C SER A 155 -6.44 9.18 1.80
N ILE A 156 -6.85 8.06 1.20
CA ILE A 156 -7.99 8.01 0.26
C ILE A 156 -9.30 8.35 0.99
N LEU A 157 -9.52 7.79 2.17
CA LEU A 157 -10.71 8.07 2.97
C LEU A 157 -10.77 9.52 3.44
N ALA A 158 -9.65 10.09 3.92
CA ALA A 158 -9.58 11.48 4.35
C ALA A 158 -9.97 12.43 3.20
N ARG A 159 -9.44 12.18 1.99
CA ARG A 159 -9.79 12.93 0.77
C ARG A 159 -11.27 12.77 0.39
N CYS A 160 -11.80 11.55 0.46
CA CYS A 160 -13.22 11.29 0.21
C CYS A 160 -14.13 11.97 1.26
N ASN A 161 -13.61 12.19 2.46
CA ASN A 161 -14.30 12.85 3.56
C ASN A 161 -14.33 14.38 3.45
N GLY A 162 -13.67 14.97 2.46
CA GLY A 162 -13.57 16.43 2.32
C GLY A 162 -12.64 17.06 3.35
N ALA A 163 -11.95 16.26 4.16
CA ALA A 163 -10.82 16.74 4.93
C ALA A 163 -9.70 17.05 3.94
N HIS A 164 -9.23 18.30 3.90
CA HIS A 164 -7.95 18.62 3.29
C HIS A 164 -6.85 17.95 4.13
N ALA A 165 -6.66 16.64 3.95
CA ALA A 165 -5.42 16.01 4.32
C ALA A 165 -4.36 16.72 3.48
N ALA A 166 -3.54 17.56 4.12
CA ALA A 166 -2.40 18.17 3.47
C ALA A 166 -1.63 17.04 2.79
N ALA A 167 -1.57 17.08 1.46
CA ALA A 167 -0.84 16.09 0.69
C ALA A 167 0.64 16.26 1.04
N GLN A 168 1.10 15.55 2.07
CA GLN A 168 2.51 15.24 2.17
C GLN A 168 2.76 14.18 1.10
N PRO A 169 3.61 14.45 0.11
CA PRO A 169 4.11 13.38 -0.74
C PRO A 169 4.74 12.39 0.23
N LEU A 170 4.22 11.16 0.29
CA LEU A 170 5.06 10.07 0.76
C LEU A 170 6.19 10.01 -0.26
N ALA A 171 7.31 10.64 0.08
CA ALA A 171 8.58 10.17 -0.42
C ALA A 171 8.63 8.72 0.05
N MET A 172 8.28 7.79 -0.85
CA MET A 172 8.76 6.43 -0.72
C MET A 172 10.25 6.60 -0.48
N ALA A 173 10.72 6.25 0.72
CA ALA A 173 12.13 6.27 1.04
C ALA A 173 12.80 5.26 0.10
N THR A 174 13.12 5.73 -1.11
CA THR A 174 13.87 5.07 -2.17
C THR A 174 15.37 5.13 -1.85
N GLY A 175 15.71 5.33 -0.58
CA GLY A 175 17.05 5.62 -0.09
C GLY A 175 17.45 4.80 1.12
N VAL A 176 16.82 3.64 1.35
CA VAL A 176 17.46 2.58 2.14
C VAL A 176 17.94 1.58 1.13
N ASP A 177 19.22 1.71 0.77
CA ASP A 177 20.07 0.68 0.18
C ASP A 177 19.35 -0.60 -0.29
N ASP A 178 18.59 -0.48 -1.38
CA ASP A 178 17.84 -1.59 -1.99
C ASP A 178 18.81 -2.64 -2.56
N GLY A 179 20.12 -2.31 -2.61
CA GLY A 179 21.19 -3.19 -3.05
C GLY A 179 21.64 -4.20 -1.98
N LEU A 180 21.40 -3.95 -0.69
CA LEU A 180 21.88 -4.81 0.41
C LEU A 180 20.80 -5.66 1.09
N LEU A 181 19.52 -5.50 0.74
CA LEU A 181 18.38 -6.19 1.37
C LEU A 181 17.71 -7.19 0.42
N ASN A 182 18.52 -7.91 -0.35
CA ASN A 182 18.03 -8.93 -1.26
C ASN A 182 17.88 -10.26 -0.51
N GLY A 183 16.63 -10.72 -0.38
CA GLY A 183 16.33 -12.09 -0.01
C GLY A 183 16.81 -13.09 -1.09
N PRO A 184 16.64 -14.40 -0.88
CA PRO A 184 17.01 -15.41 -1.85
C PRO A 184 16.14 -15.21 -3.08
N LYS A 185 16.81 -15.19 -4.23
CA LYS A 185 16.21 -14.97 -5.54
C LYS A 185 14.97 -15.86 -5.73
N LEU A 186 13.83 -15.23 -5.96
CA LEU A 186 12.63 -15.91 -6.49
C LEU A 186 12.93 -16.39 -7.92
N ALA A 187 12.37 -17.52 -8.32
CA ALA A 187 12.58 -18.05 -9.67
C ALA A 187 12.10 -17.03 -10.71
N GLY A 188 13.06 -16.45 -11.47
CA GLY A 188 12.80 -15.43 -12.50
C GLY A 188 13.02 -13.98 -12.07
N ASP A 189 13.53 -13.71 -10.86
CA ASP A 189 13.75 -12.34 -10.38
C ASP A 189 15.08 -11.74 -10.89
N ASP A 190 15.01 -10.51 -11.39
CA ASP A 190 16.16 -9.76 -11.93
C ASP A 190 16.71 -8.79 -10.86
N GLY A 191 18.01 -8.48 -10.89
CA GLY A 191 18.64 -7.51 -9.96
C GLY A 191 19.38 -8.09 -8.75
N HIS A 192 19.48 -9.41 -8.62
CA HIS A 192 20.33 -10.06 -7.60
C HIS A 192 21.75 -10.24 -8.13
N ALA A 193 22.75 -9.93 -7.30
CA ALA A 193 24.15 -10.20 -7.62
C ALA A 193 24.35 -11.70 -7.88
N THR A 194 24.94 -12.03 -9.03
CA THR A 194 25.28 -13.40 -9.37
C THR A 194 26.62 -13.79 -8.76
N GLN A 195 26.91 -15.09 -8.64
CA GLN A 195 28.23 -15.56 -8.21
C GLN A 195 29.36 -14.98 -9.07
N GLN A 196 29.11 -14.79 -10.37
CA GLN A 196 30.06 -14.15 -11.29
C GLN A 196 30.31 -12.68 -10.95
N ASP A 197 29.31 -11.95 -10.43
CA ASP A 197 29.48 -10.57 -9.99
C ASP A 197 30.31 -10.49 -8.71
N ILE A 198 30.12 -11.45 -7.79
CA ILE A 198 30.89 -11.57 -6.54
C ILE A 198 32.36 -11.89 -6.86
N ASP A 199 32.60 -12.87 -7.72
CA ASP A 199 33.93 -13.30 -8.12
C ASP A 199 34.71 -12.17 -8.82
N ARG A 200 34.01 -11.23 -9.47
CA ARG A 200 34.62 -10.07 -10.14
C ARG A 200 35.07 -8.96 -9.18
N ILE A 201 34.50 -8.93 -7.97
CA ILE A 201 34.78 -7.93 -6.94
C ILE A 201 35.84 -8.43 -5.95
N PHE A 202 35.86 -9.75 -5.69
CA PHE A 202 36.70 -10.36 -4.64
C PHE A 202 37.75 -11.37 -5.14
N GLY A 203 37.74 -11.72 -6.44
CA GLY A 203 38.76 -12.55 -7.10
C GLY A 203 39.82 -11.72 -7.84
#